data_AF-Q2S522-F1
#
_entry.id   AF-Q2S522-F1
#
_cell.length_a   1.000
_cell.length_b   1.000
_cell.length_c   1.000
_cell.angle_alpha   90.00
_cell.angle_beta   90.00
_cell.angle_gamma   90.00
#
_symmetry.space_group_name_H-M   'P 1'
#
loop_
_entity.id
_entity.type
_entity.pdbx_description
1 polymer ?
#
loop_
_entity_poly.entity_id
_entity_poly.type
_entity_poly.pdbx_seq_one_letter_code
_entity_poly.pdbx_strand_id
1 'polypeptide(L)'
;MPLWGPVPFWRRDNFWRRDNQNRTFLSAHIYKGCCSSQGGAFMRSPTRQASTVLPERIPIPKSLHSIETGDPIATCLACDAPLLDGPTEYLVEKGYRQYEAYDVQETVFEYAICMDCHAEMRQSFSEPSKRRCQAYLSEHVDLAARTGRLLDADSRDPADWTRQCVVHGTPRDELEEYQVIAHCQGDELLLTHLPLLMGGPAIDALVQRLSSETLDDLGGFRDEHLGLPPELKRDLQGPIVA
;
A
#
# COMPACT_ATOMS: atom_id res chain seq x y z
N MET A 1 -5.18 -45.64 3.27
CA MET A 1 -5.68 -44.70 4.29
C MET A 1 -4.48 -44.00 4.92
N PRO A 2 -4.15 -42.75 4.57
CA PRO A 2 -3.10 -42.03 5.27
C PRO A 2 -3.67 -41.11 6.35
N LEU A 3 -3.05 -41.22 7.51
CA LEU A 3 -3.24 -40.46 8.74
C LEU A 3 -2.79 -39.01 8.53
N TRP A 4 -3.70 -38.04 8.65
CA TRP A 4 -3.36 -36.64 8.89
C TRP A 4 -3.80 -36.30 10.32
N GLY A 5 -2.83 -36.32 11.24
CA GLY A 5 -2.98 -35.67 12.54
C GLY A 5 -2.90 -34.14 12.40
N PRO A 6 -3.46 -33.37 13.35
CA PRO A 6 -3.47 -31.91 13.26
C PRO A 6 -2.04 -31.36 13.32
N VAL A 7 -1.70 -30.52 12.36
CA VAL A 7 -0.42 -29.81 12.30
C VAL A 7 -0.38 -28.77 13.44
N PRO A 8 0.70 -28.68 14.24
CA PRO A 8 0.79 -27.73 15.36
C PRO A 8 0.67 -26.26 14.91
N PHE A 9 -0.11 -25.48 15.67
CA PHE A 9 -0.46 -24.06 15.49
C PHE A 9 0.71 -23.16 15.03
N TRP A 10 1.89 -23.29 15.65
CA TRP A 10 3.09 -22.48 15.34
C TRP A 10 3.73 -22.72 13.97
N ARG A 11 3.42 -23.83 13.27
CA ARG A 11 3.92 -24.08 11.90
C ARG A 11 3.10 -23.35 10.83
N ARG A 12 1.90 -22.85 11.14
CA ARG A 12 1.08 -22.06 10.20
C ARG A 12 1.46 -20.58 10.20
N ASP A 13 2.00 -20.06 11.30
CA ASP A 13 2.39 -18.64 11.45
C ASP A 13 3.64 -18.26 10.62
N ASN A 14 4.59 -19.20 10.45
CA ASN A 14 5.84 -18.96 9.71
C ASN A 14 5.68 -19.04 8.18
N PHE A 15 4.70 -19.79 7.69
CA PHE A 15 4.36 -19.81 6.26
C PHE A 15 3.68 -18.49 5.85
N TRP A 16 2.85 -17.95 6.74
CA TRP A 16 2.10 -16.71 6.53
C TRP A 16 2.92 -15.42 6.61
N ARG A 17 3.95 -15.35 7.48
CA ARG A 17 4.91 -14.21 7.40
C ARG A 17 5.56 -14.14 6.02
N ARG A 18 5.83 -15.27 5.36
CA ARG A 18 6.47 -15.33 4.04
C ARG A 18 5.50 -15.02 2.90
N ASP A 19 4.26 -15.51 2.96
CA ASP A 19 3.22 -15.24 1.94
C ASP A 19 2.64 -13.82 2.03
N ASN A 20 2.46 -13.27 3.25
CA ASN A 20 1.93 -11.90 3.41
C ASN A 20 2.99 -10.80 3.18
N GLN A 21 4.27 -11.13 3.31
CA GLN A 21 5.37 -10.20 3.06
C GLN A 21 5.61 -9.89 1.57
N ASN A 22 5.09 -10.70 0.63
CA ASN A 22 5.09 -10.36 -0.80
C ASN A 22 3.88 -9.48 -1.19
N ARG A 23 2.85 -9.39 -0.33
CA ARG A 23 1.60 -8.64 -0.56
C ARG A 23 1.71 -7.16 -0.15
N THR A 24 2.63 -6.83 0.77
CA THR A 24 2.93 -5.54 1.41
C THR A 24 3.23 -4.34 0.48
N PHE A 25 3.56 -4.58 -0.79
CA PHE A 25 4.09 -3.53 -1.68
C PHE A 25 3.20 -3.20 -2.88
N LEU A 26 2.11 -3.93 -3.09
CA LEU A 26 1.38 -3.91 -4.36
C LEU A 26 0.44 -2.72 -4.56
N SER A 27 -0.07 -2.10 -3.50
CA SER A 27 -1.18 -1.16 -3.64
C SER A 27 -0.74 0.25 -4.03
N ALA A 28 0.50 0.66 -3.74
CA ALA A 28 0.96 2.03 -4.03
C ALA A 28 1.24 2.28 -5.53
N HIS A 29 1.53 1.21 -6.27
CA HIS A 29 2.33 1.27 -7.50
C HIS A 29 1.51 1.49 -8.78
N ILE A 30 0.21 1.25 -8.75
CA ILE A 30 -0.63 1.28 -9.96
C ILE A 30 -1.36 2.62 -10.11
N TYR A 31 -1.55 3.36 -9.01
CA TYR A 31 -2.43 4.54 -9.03
C TYR A 31 -1.81 5.78 -9.72
N LYS A 32 -0.50 6.04 -9.62
CA LYS A 32 0.13 7.16 -10.38
C LYS A 32 0.29 6.85 -11.87
N GLY A 33 0.38 5.57 -12.25
CA GLY A 33 0.44 5.14 -13.66
C GLY A 33 -0.82 5.47 -14.45
N CYS A 34 -1.99 5.43 -13.81
CA CYS A 34 -3.26 5.80 -14.41
C CYS A 34 -3.44 7.32 -14.57
N CYS A 35 -2.71 8.12 -13.77
CA CYS A 35 -2.82 9.59 -13.78
C CYS A 35 -1.85 10.26 -14.77
N SER A 36 -0.79 9.57 -15.17
CA SER A 36 0.27 10.14 -16.03
C SER A 36 -0.07 10.15 -17.53
N SER A 37 -1.09 9.40 -17.97
CA SER A 37 -1.41 9.19 -19.39
C SER A 37 -2.38 10.21 -20.00
N GLN A 38 -2.72 11.31 -19.30
CA GLN A 38 -3.55 12.40 -19.87
C GLN A 38 -2.73 13.59 -20.41
N GLY A 39 -1.44 13.40 -20.68
CA GLY A 39 -0.60 14.36 -21.42
C GLY A 39 -0.76 14.25 -22.93
N GLY A 40 -1.98 14.32 -23.45
CA GLY A 40 -2.28 14.28 -24.89
C GLY A 40 -2.42 15.67 -25.49
N ALA A 41 -1.54 16.01 -26.43
CA ALA A 41 -1.47 17.31 -27.12
C ALA A 41 -2.82 17.78 -27.69
N PHE A 42 -3.37 18.88 -27.17
CA PHE A 42 -4.50 19.58 -27.77
C PHE A 42 -4.04 20.89 -28.40
N MET A 43 -4.09 20.94 -29.73
CA MET A 43 -3.79 22.12 -30.54
C MET A 43 -4.84 23.22 -30.29
N ARG A 44 -4.34 24.37 -29.79
CA ARG A 44 -4.81 25.77 -29.95
C ARG A 44 -6.32 26.04 -30.06
N SER A 45 -6.88 26.60 -28.99
CA SER A 45 -7.82 27.73 -29.05
C SER A 45 -7.71 28.57 -27.75
N PRO A 46 -7.76 29.91 -27.82
CA PRO A 46 -7.44 30.78 -26.68
C PRO A 46 -8.64 30.92 -25.73
N THR A 47 -8.35 31.34 -24.49
CA THR A 47 -9.29 31.66 -23.39
C THR A 47 -9.99 30.49 -22.69
N ARG A 48 -9.24 29.77 -21.85
CA ARG A 48 -9.68 29.45 -20.47
C ARG A 48 -8.47 29.62 -19.55
N GLN A 49 -8.61 30.47 -18.54
CA GLN A 49 -7.65 30.52 -17.44
C GLN A 49 -7.61 29.14 -16.81
N ALA A 50 -6.45 28.48 -16.90
CA ALA A 50 -6.19 27.25 -16.18
C ALA A 50 -6.04 27.61 -14.69
N SER A 51 -7.14 27.59 -13.94
CA SER A 51 -7.07 27.61 -12.48
C SER A 51 -6.29 26.38 -12.04
N THR A 52 -5.10 26.61 -11.51
CA THR A 52 -4.26 25.56 -10.91
C THR A 52 -4.88 25.19 -9.57
N VAL A 53 -5.86 24.30 -9.58
CA VAL A 53 -6.45 23.78 -8.34
C VAL A 53 -5.39 22.87 -7.71
N LEU A 54 -4.71 23.38 -6.69
CA LEU A 54 -3.83 22.56 -5.86
C LEU A 54 -4.68 21.50 -5.14
N PRO A 55 -4.15 20.28 -4.93
CA PRO A 55 -4.88 19.26 -4.19
C PRO A 55 -5.14 19.76 -2.78
N GLU A 56 -6.33 19.48 -2.26
CA GLU A 56 -6.69 19.79 -0.88
C GLU A 56 -5.76 19.03 0.09
N ARG A 57 -5.51 19.62 1.26
CA ARG A 57 -4.55 19.13 2.25
C ARG A 57 -5.15 19.16 3.64
N ILE A 58 -4.87 18.11 4.41
CA ILE A 58 -5.26 18.02 5.82
C ILE A 58 -4.09 17.47 6.65
N PRO A 59 -4.05 17.71 7.98
CA PRO A 59 -3.04 17.10 8.84
C PRO A 59 -3.05 15.57 8.73
N ILE A 60 -1.88 14.94 8.80
CA ILE A 60 -1.78 13.48 8.78
C ILE A 60 -2.57 12.89 9.98
N PRO A 61 -3.54 11.98 9.74
CA PRO A 61 -4.27 11.31 10.79
C PRO A 61 -3.38 10.44 11.68
N LYS A 62 -3.72 10.35 12.96
CA LYS A 62 -3.02 9.47 13.93
C LYS A 62 -2.98 7.99 13.51
N SER A 63 -3.96 7.51 12.75
CA SER A 63 -3.96 6.15 12.20
C SER A 63 -2.83 5.90 11.20
N LEU A 64 -2.23 6.95 10.65
CA LEU A 64 -1.09 6.91 9.73
C LEU A 64 0.24 7.26 10.39
N HIS A 65 0.25 7.62 11.67
CA HIS A 65 1.49 7.84 12.43
C HIS A 65 2.22 6.52 12.68
N SER A 66 3.53 6.60 12.93
CA SER A 66 4.30 5.43 13.34
C SER A 66 3.74 4.85 14.64
N ILE A 67 3.70 3.53 14.73
CA ILE A 67 3.29 2.80 15.92
C ILE A 67 4.36 2.84 17.00
N GLU A 68 5.62 2.90 16.58
CA GLU A 68 6.75 2.97 17.51
C GLU A 68 6.79 4.33 18.23
N THR A 69 6.67 5.42 17.48
CA THR A 69 6.83 6.78 18.03
C THR A 69 5.51 7.46 18.38
N GLY A 70 4.42 7.10 17.71
CA GLY A 70 3.14 7.83 17.78
C GLY A 70 3.10 9.12 16.95
N ASP A 71 4.18 9.45 16.24
CA ASP A 71 4.36 10.65 15.43
C ASP A 71 4.34 10.34 13.91
N PRO A 72 4.17 11.34 13.03
CA PRO A 72 4.34 11.15 11.58
C PRO A 72 5.69 10.50 11.24
N ILE A 73 5.70 9.61 10.24
CA ILE A 73 6.93 8.93 9.81
C ILE A 73 7.85 9.95 9.15
N ALA A 74 9.04 10.14 9.73
CA ALA A 74 9.90 11.27 9.37
C ALA A 74 10.92 11.00 8.26
N THR A 75 11.18 9.73 7.95
CA THR A 75 12.25 9.32 7.03
C THR A 75 11.76 8.33 5.99
N CYS A 76 12.31 8.43 4.77
CA CYS A 76 12.11 7.45 3.73
C CYS A 76 12.78 6.12 4.11
N LEU A 77 12.03 5.03 4.05
CA LEU A 77 12.52 3.68 4.34
C LEU A 77 13.74 3.28 3.47
N ALA A 78 13.79 3.76 2.22
CA ALA A 78 14.76 3.30 1.24
C ALA A 78 16.06 4.13 1.22
N CYS A 79 15.96 5.44 1.44
CA CYS A 79 17.08 6.37 1.25
C CYS A 79 17.34 7.30 2.44
N ASP A 80 16.62 7.12 3.55
CA ASP A 80 16.69 7.93 4.77
C ASP A 80 16.43 9.43 4.59
N ALA A 81 15.95 9.86 3.40
CA ALA A 81 15.64 11.24 3.14
C ALA A 81 14.53 11.76 4.09
N PRO A 82 14.64 13.00 4.60
CA PRO A 82 13.60 13.59 5.44
C PRO A 82 12.31 13.80 4.64
N LEU A 83 11.18 13.45 5.27
CA LEU A 83 9.85 13.48 4.65
C LEU A 83 8.95 14.61 5.15
N LEU A 84 9.16 15.06 6.39
CA LEU A 84 8.33 16.10 7.03
C LEU A 84 8.77 17.51 6.67
N ASP A 85 10.00 17.67 6.18
CA ASP A 85 10.57 18.96 5.82
C ASP A 85 10.60 19.15 4.30
N GLY A 86 9.88 20.15 3.80
CA GLY A 86 10.01 20.62 2.42
C GLY A 86 9.06 19.98 1.41
N PRO A 87 9.44 19.96 0.11
CA PRO A 87 8.53 19.62 -0.98
C PRO A 87 8.43 18.11 -1.29
N THR A 88 9.11 17.26 -0.53
CA THR A 88 9.17 15.82 -0.78
C THR A 88 7.79 15.19 -0.64
N GLU A 89 7.21 14.74 -1.75
CA GLU A 89 6.06 13.85 -1.74
C GLU A 89 6.48 12.43 -1.34
N TYR A 90 5.63 11.74 -0.59
CA TYR A 90 5.88 10.38 -0.16
C TYR A 90 4.58 9.61 0.05
N LEU A 91 4.70 8.29 0.07
CA LEU A 91 3.60 7.40 0.39
C LEU A 91 3.81 6.80 1.77
N VAL A 92 2.74 6.76 2.56
CA VAL A 92 2.66 5.95 3.79
C VAL A 92 1.82 4.73 3.47
N GLU A 93 2.36 3.54 3.75
CA GLU A 93 1.64 2.28 3.61
C GLU A 93 1.64 1.52 4.94
N LYS A 94 0.45 1.04 5.33
CA LYS A 94 0.25 0.26 6.55
C LYS A 94 -0.57 -0.98 6.24
N GLY A 95 -0.10 -2.13 6.69
CA GLY A 95 -0.81 -3.40 6.60
C GLY A 95 -1.41 -3.78 7.93
N TYR A 96 -2.66 -4.23 7.91
CA TYR A 96 -3.42 -4.59 9.09
C TYR A 96 -3.95 -6.01 8.99
N ARG A 97 -4.04 -6.67 10.15
CA ARG A 97 -4.70 -7.96 10.31
C ARG A 97 -5.71 -7.86 11.45
N GLN A 98 -6.90 -8.38 11.21
CA GLN A 98 -7.96 -8.53 12.20
C GLN A 98 -7.99 -9.96 12.71
N TYR A 99 -8.09 -10.11 14.02
CA TYR A 99 -8.29 -11.39 14.67
C TYR A 99 -9.69 -11.41 15.29
N GLU A 100 -10.67 -11.92 14.52
CA GLU A 100 -12.09 -11.96 14.90
C GLU A 100 -12.30 -12.58 16.29
N ALA A 101 -11.54 -13.63 16.61
CA ALA A 101 -11.62 -14.33 17.89
C ALA A 101 -11.28 -13.46 19.12
N TYR A 102 -10.61 -12.33 18.94
CA TYR A 102 -10.13 -11.46 20.03
C TYR A 102 -10.59 -10.01 19.91
N ASP A 103 -11.32 -9.64 18.85
CA ASP A 103 -11.68 -8.24 18.54
C ASP A 103 -10.45 -7.31 18.56
N VAL A 104 -9.33 -7.80 18.03
CA VAL A 104 -8.04 -7.10 17.99
C VAL A 104 -7.61 -6.91 16.54
N GLN A 105 -7.17 -5.70 16.25
CA GLN A 105 -6.46 -5.34 15.02
C GLN A 105 -4.98 -5.16 15.33
N GLU A 106 -4.12 -5.85 14.58
CA GLU A 106 -2.67 -5.71 14.64
C GLU A 106 -2.18 -5.03 13.36
N THR A 107 -1.25 -4.09 13.49
CA THR A 107 -0.52 -3.59 12.33
C THR A 107 0.67 -4.51 12.06
N VAL A 108 0.66 -5.15 10.91
CA VAL A 108 1.66 -6.15 10.51
C VAL A 108 2.94 -5.47 10.02
N PHE A 109 2.80 -4.32 9.36
CA PHE A 109 3.91 -3.51 8.88
C PHE A 109 3.46 -2.05 8.70
N GLU A 110 4.44 -1.15 8.74
CA GLU A 110 4.28 0.25 8.38
C GLU A 110 5.57 0.76 7.75
N TYR A 111 5.47 1.65 6.77
CA TYR A 111 6.61 2.39 6.27
C TYR A 111 6.18 3.66 5.53
N ALA A 112 7.15 4.55 5.31
CA ALA A 112 7.02 5.65 4.38
C ALA A 112 8.12 5.59 3.31
N ILE A 113 7.80 5.92 2.06
CA ILE A 113 8.77 5.94 0.95
C ILE A 113 8.57 7.20 0.10
N CYS A 114 9.66 7.91 -0.20
CA CYS A 114 9.59 9.08 -1.08
C CYS A 114 9.21 8.69 -2.51
N MET A 115 8.67 9.63 -3.28
CA MET A 115 8.24 9.34 -4.65
C MET A 115 9.36 8.90 -5.59
N ASP A 116 10.61 9.29 -5.31
CA ASP A 116 11.77 8.86 -6.11
C ASP A 116 12.06 7.37 -5.91
N CYS A 117 12.21 6.92 -4.66
CA CYS A 117 12.40 5.50 -4.35
C CYS A 117 11.17 4.66 -4.74
N HIS A 118 9.97 5.21 -4.64
CA HIS A 118 8.76 4.57 -5.16
C HIS A 118 8.82 4.38 -6.68
N ALA A 119 9.30 5.39 -7.42
CA ALA A 119 9.46 5.33 -8.86
C ALA A 119 10.55 4.32 -9.28
N GLU A 120 11.66 4.25 -8.55
CA GLU A 120 12.71 3.26 -8.75
C GLU A 120 12.19 1.82 -8.52
N MET A 121 11.48 1.59 -7.41
CA MET A 121 10.83 0.31 -7.14
C MET A 121 9.81 -0.04 -8.24
N ARG A 122 9.06 0.94 -8.77
CA ARG A 122 8.17 0.70 -9.92
C ARG A 122 8.93 0.33 -11.20
N GLN A 123 10.15 0.81 -11.39
CA GLN A 123 10.91 0.53 -12.60
C GLN A 123 11.36 -0.93 -12.69
N SER A 124 11.62 -1.59 -11.55
CA SER A 124 11.98 -3.02 -11.52
C SER A 124 10.86 -3.95 -12.02
N PHE A 125 9.60 -3.52 -11.93
CA PHE A 125 8.47 -4.34 -12.38
C PHE A 125 8.53 -4.59 -13.88
N SER A 126 8.30 -5.84 -14.29
CA SER A 126 8.26 -6.18 -15.71
C SER A 126 7.08 -5.48 -16.41
N GLU A 127 7.26 -5.10 -17.68
CA GLU A 127 6.20 -4.43 -18.46
C GLU A 127 4.90 -5.26 -18.55
N PRO A 128 4.94 -6.61 -18.70
CA PRO A 128 3.74 -7.43 -18.59
C PRO A 128 3.05 -7.35 -17.23
N SER A 129 3.80 -7.35 -16.12
CA SER A 129 3.24 -7.19 -14.76
C SER A 129 2.54 -5.85 -14.61
N LYS A 130 3.20 -4.75 -15.02
CA LYS A 130 2.63 -3.39 -15.01
C LYS A 130 1.29 -3.35 -15.74
N ARG A 131 1.24 -3.88 -16.97
CA ARG A 131 0.01 -3.88 -17.79
C ARG A 131 -1.12 -4.71 -17.18
N ARG A 132 -0.84 -5.92 -16.68
CA ARG A 132 -1.88 -6.78 -16.08
C ARG A 132 -2.46 -6.16 -14.81
N CYS A 133 -1.60 -5.56 -13.98
CA CYS A 133 -2.03 -4.88 -12.76
C CYS A 133 -2.83 -3.61 -13.05
N GLN A 134 -2.38 -2.80 -14.03
CA GLN A 134 -3.12 -1.63 -14.49
C GLN A 134 -4.49 -2.00 -15.04
N ALA A 135 -4.58 -3.02 -15.88
CA ALA A 135 -5.86 -3.48 -16.44
C ALA A 135 -6.85 -3.87 -15.34
N TYR A 136 -6.39 -4.63 -14.33
CA TYR A 136 -7.22 -5.02 -13.20
C TYR A 136 -7.77 -3.81 -12.43
N LEU A 137 -6.91 -2.86 -12.06
CA LEU A 137 -7.39 -1.71 -11.29
C LEU A 137 -8.25 -0.76 -12.13
N SER A 138 -7.97 -0.57 -13.42
CA SER A 138 -8.85 0.23 -14.28
C SER A 138 -10.22 -0.43 -14.50
N GLU A 139 -10.31 -1.76 -14.44
CA GLU A 139 -11.58 -2.49 -14.52
C GLU A 139 -12.41 -2.38 -13.22
N HIS A 140 -11.74 -2.36 -12.07
CA HIS A 140 -12.41 -2.41 -10.77
C HIS A 140 -12.50 -1.07 -10.02
N VAL A 141 -11.71 -0.07 -10.39
CA VAL A 141 -11.60 1.20 -9.65
C VAL A 141 -11.75 2.39 -10.57
N ASP A 142 -12.81 3.16 -10.35
CA ASP A 142 -12.96 4.49 -10.94
C ASP A 142 -12.38 5.56 -9.99
N LEU A 143 -11.13 5.93 -10.24
CA LEU A 143 -10.41 6.95 -9.46
C LEU A 143 -10.96 8.35 -9.66
N ALA A 144 -11.50 8.65 -10.84
CA ALA A 144 -12.02 9.98 -11.13
C ALA A 144 -13.32 10.19 -10.36
N ALA A 145 -14.24 9.22 -10.44
CA ALA A 145 -15.47 9.23 -9.65
C ALA A 145 -15.19 9.17 -8.14
N ARG A 146 -14.17 8.40 -7.72
CA ARG A 146 -13.71 8.41 -6.33
C ARG A 146 -13.29 9.83 -5.92
N THR A 147 -12.34 10.44 -6.62
CA THR A 147 -11.83 11.78 -6.29
C THR A 147 -12.95 12.83 -6.25
N GLY A 148 -13.90 12.78 -7.19
CA GLY A 148 -15.08 13.67 -7.16
C GLY A 148 -15.90 13.52 -5.88
N ARG A 149 -16.28 12.28 -5.52
CA ARG A 149 -17.01 12.01 -4.26
C ARG A 149 -16.24 12.45 -3.02
N LEU A 150 -14.91 12.38 -3.05
CA LEU A 150 -14.05 12.73 -1.93
C LEU A 150 -13.99 14.24 -1.73
N LEU A 151 -13.91 15.02 -2.81
CA LEU A 151 -13.93 16.49 -2.76
C LEU A 151 -15.31 17.07 -2.44
N ASP A 152 -16.37 16.34 -2.81
CA ASP A 152 -17.76 16.74 -2.56
C ASP A 152 -18.29 16.27 -1.18
N ALA A 153 -17.50 15.52 -0.41
CA ALA A 153 -17.95 14.95 0.86
C ALA A 153 -18.08 16.02 1.96
N ASP A 154 -19.19 15.97 2.71
CA ASP A 154 -19.41 16.82 3.90
C ASP A 154 -18.36 16.58 4.99
N SER A 155 -17.79 15.37 5.04
CA SER A 155 -16.73 14.97 5.95
C SER A 155 -15.41 14.81 5.21
N ARG A 156 -14.40 15.52 5.70
CA ARG A 156 -13.01 15.41 5.25
C ARG A 156 -12.23 14.41 6.10
N ASP A 157 -12.90 13.56 6.88
CA ASP A 157 -12.23 12.53 7.67
C ASP A 157 -11.71 11.41 6.75
N PRO A 158 -10.39 11.23 6.60
CA PRO A 158 -9.82 10.15 5.79
C PRO A 158 -10.15 8.75 6.32
N ALA A 159 -10.63 8.62 7.56
CA ALA A 159 -11.22 7.37 8.04
C ALA A 159 -12.45 6.97 7.20
N ASP A 160 -13.23 7.93 6.71
CA ASP A 160 -14.39 7.68 5.86
C ASP A 160 -13.98 7.09 4.50
N TRP A 161 -12.79 7.48 4.03
CA TRP A 161 -12.28 7.10 2.71
C TRP A 161 -11.72 5.69 2.70
N THR A 162 -11.43 5.17 3.89
CA THR A 162 -10.85 3.85 4.16
C THR A 162 -11.83 2.92 4.88
N ARG A 163 -13.15 3.19 4.80
CA ARG A 163 -14.21 2.33 5.37
C ARG A 163 -14.41 1.00 4.65
N GLN A 164 -14.03 0.91 3.38
CA GLN A 164 -14.25 -0.28 2.56
C GLN A 164 -13.15 -0.45 1.52
N CYS A 165 -12.97 -1.69 1.05
CA CYS A 165 -12.03 -2.03 -0.01
C CYS A 165 -12.36 -1.27 -1.29
N VAL A 166 -11.36 -0.60 -1.87
CA VAL A 166 -11.54 0.21 -3.09
C VAL A 166 -11.89 -0.62 -4.33
N VAL A 167 -11.52 -1.90 -4.35
CA VAL A 167 -11.75 -2.83 -5.47
C VAL A 167 -13.06 -3.61 -5.32
N HIS A 168 -13.34 -4.11 -4.12
CA HIS A 168 -14.45 -5.05 -3.89
C HIS A 168 -15.63 -4.43 -3.13
N GLY A 169 -15.47 -3.24 -2.53
CA GLY A 169 -16.50 -2.62 -1.70
C GLY A 169 -16.74 -3.32 -0.35
N THR A 170 -16.01 -4.39 -0.04
CA THR A 170 -16.10 -5.09 1.24
C THR A 170 -15.81 -4.13 2.40
N PRO A 171 -16.70 -4.01 3.40
CA PRO A 171 -16.48 -3.21 4.60
C PRO A 171 -15.19 -3.59 5.32
N ARG A 172 -14.52 -2.60 5.93
CA ARG A 172 -13.23 -2.81 6.60
C ARG A 172 -13.33 -3.85 7.72
N ASP A 173 -14.39 -3.79 8.51
CA ASP A 173 -14.70 -4.71 9.62
C ASP A 173 -15.01 -6.15 9.16
N GLU A 174 -15.28 -6.38 7.88
CA GLU A 174 -15.45 -7.71 7.30
C GLU A 174 -14.14 -8.27 6.69
N LEU A 175 -13.03 -7.52 6.76
CA LEU A 175 -11.74 -7.94 6.19
C LEU A 175 -10.81 -8.52 7.26
N GLU A 176 -10.43 -9.79 7.09
CA GLU A 176 -9.36 -10.42 7.89
C GLU A 176 -8.02 -9.68 7.77
N GLU A 177 -7.74 -9.12 6.59
CA GLU A 177 -6.53 -8.37 6.32
C GLU A 177 -6.76 -7.30 5.25
N TYR A 178 -6.06 -6.18 5.39
CA TYR A 178 -6.12 -5.09 4.43
C TYR A 178 -4.89 -4.18 4.56
N GLN A 179 -4.66 -3.36 3.55
CA GLN A 179 -3.66 -2.30 3.59
C GLN A 179 -4.29 -0.94 3.32
N VAL A 180 -3.73 0.08 3.95
CA VAL A 180 -4.07 1.49 3.72
C VAL A 180 -2.87 2.19 3.12
N ILE A 181 -3.13 2.99 2.09
CA ILE A 181 -2.14 3.83 1.44
C ILE A 181 -2.58 5.28 1.50
N ALA A 182 -1.65 6.15 1.81
CA ALA A 182 -1.81 7.59 1.85
C ALA A 182 -0.70 8.28 1.06
N HIS A 183 -1.02 9.42 0.47
CA HIS A 183 -0.05 10.29 -0.19
C HIS A 183 0.12 11.54 0.64
N CYS A 184 1.35 11.85 1.02
CA CYS A 184 1.68 12.90 1.96
C CYS A 184 2.78 13.81 1.38
N GLN A 185 2.86 15.02 1.93
CA GLN A 185 3.95 15.95 1.71
C GLN A 185 4.09 16.80 2.97
N GLY A 186 5.30 16.82 3.55
CA GLY A 186 5.48 17.42 4.87
C GLY A 186 4.66 16.69 5.94
N ASP A 187 3.96 17.46 6.78
CA ASP A 187 3.04 16.98 7.82
C ASP A 187 1.58 16.90 7.35
N GLU A 188 1.35 16.98 6.04
CA GLU A 188 0.02 16.98 5.42
C GLU A 188 -0.23 15.74 4.57
N LEU A 189 -1.46 15.24 4.66
CA LEU A 189 -2.06 14.29 3.75
C LEU A 189 -2.62 15.03 2.54
N LEU A 190 -2.24 14.59 1.34
CA LEU A 190 -2.71 15.08 0.06
C LEU A 190 -4.01 14.37 -0.34
N LEU A 191 -5.12 15.11 -0.24
CA LEU A 191 -6.44 14.63 -0.62
C LEU A 191 -6.55 14.59 -2.15
N THR A 192 -6.29 13.41 -2.70
CA THR A 192 -6.33 13.13 -4.14
C THR A 192 -7.26 11.93 -4.39
N HIS A 193 -6.76 10.88 -5.03
CA HIS A 193 -7.43 9.57 -5.04
C HIS A 193 -7.09 8.74 -3.78
N LEU A 194 -6.14 9.24 -2.97
CA LEU A 194 -5.68 8.68 -1.70
C LEU A 194 -6.16 9.55 -0.52
N PRO A 195 -6.34 8.95 0.67
CA PRO A 195 -6.04 7.56 1.01
C PRO A 195 -7.04 6.54 0.46
N LEU A 196 -6.62 5.27 0.39
CA LEU A 196 -7.47 4.14 0.04
C LEU A 196 -7.16 2.92 0.90
N LEU A 197 -8.15 2.04 0.99
CA LEU A 197 -8.04 0.73 1.61
C LEU A 197 -8.14 -0.35 0.54
N MET A 198 -7.25 -1.34 0.58
CA MET A 198 -7.31 -2.52 -0.26
C MET A 198 -7.31 -3.78 0.60
N GLY A 199 -8.37 -4.58 0.53
CA GLY A 199 -8.49 -5.83 1.27
C GLY A 199 -7.64 -6.96 0.68
N GLY A 200 -7.26 -7.93 1.50
CA GLY A 200 -6.45 -9.11 1.13
C GLY A 200 -6.79 -9.73 -0.23
N PRO A 201 -8.07 -10.02 -0.54
CA PRO A 201 -8.45 -10.60 -1.82
C PRO A 201 -8.09 -9.76 -3.05
N ALA A 202 -8.14 -8.42 -2.92
CA ALA A 202 -7.72 -7.52 -4.00
C ALA A 202 -6.20 -7.50 -4.16
N ILE A 203 -5.47 -7.59 -3.03
CA ILE A 203 -4.01 -7.67 -3.03
C ILE A 203 -3.57 -8.99 -3.69
N ASP A 204 -4.22 -10.11 -3.38
CA ASP A 204 -3.98 -11.40 -4.02
C ASP A 204 -4.17 -11.38 -5.52
N ALA A 205 -5.27 -10.78 -5.96
CA ALA A 205 -5.54 -10.65 -7.38
C ALA A 205 -4.43 -9.86 -8.08
N LEU A 206 -3.84 -8.86 -7.43
CA LEU A 206 -2.67 -8.14 -7.93
C LEU A 206 -1.39 -8.98 -7.90
N VAL A 207 -1.08 -9.68 -6.80
CA VAL A 207 0.08 -10.59 -6.69
C VAL A 207 0.07 -11.62 -7.82
N GLN A 208 -1.07 -12.27 -8.06
CA GLN A 208 -1.23 -13.31 -9.08
C GLN A 208 -1.00 -12.81 -10.51
N ARG A 209 -1.00 -11.49 -10.71
CA ARG A 209 -0.72 -10.84 -11.99
C ARG A 209 0.74 -10.45 -12.14
N LEU A 210 1.59 -10.62 -11.14
CA LEU A 210 3.02 -10.39 -11.26
C LEU A 210 3.75 -11.58 -11.92
N SER A 211 4.84 -11.27 -12.63
CA SER A 211 5.82 -12.28 -13.05
C SER A 211 6.68 -12.71 -11.85
N SER A 212 7.29 -13.89 -11.94
CA SER A 212 8.27 -14.36 -10.95
C SER A 212 9.39 -13.35 -10.73
N GLU A 213 9.94 -12.78 -11.81
CA GLU A 213 10.95 -11.71 -11.76
C GLU A 213 10.51 -10.52 -10.90
N THR A 214 9.29 -10.02 -11.08
CA THR A 214 8.78 -8.89 -10.29
C THR A 214 8.53 -9.27 -8.82
N LEU A 215 8.13 -10.51 -8.56
CA LEU A 215 7.98 -11.01 -7.19
C LEU A 215 9.35 -11.14 -6.51
N ASP A 216 10.37 -11.57 -7.23
CA ASP A 216 11.74 -11.68 -6.74
C ASP A 216 12.32 -10.28 -6.41
N ASP A 217 12.12 -9.29 -7.27
CA ASP A 217 12.54 -7.90 -7.04
C ASP A 217 11.86 -7.28 -5.81
N LEU A 218 10.54 -7.50 -5.66
CA LEU A 218 9.79 -7.08 -4.47
C LEU A 218 10.29 -7.78 -3.20
N GLY A 219 10.60 -9.07 -3.29
CA GLY A 219 11.19 -9.84 -2.21
C GLY A 219 12.56 -9.29 -1.80
N GLY A 220 13.38 -8.88 -2.77
CA GLY A 220 14.68 -8.25 -2.54
C GLY A 220 14.56 -6.92 -1.80
N PHE A 221 13.70 -6.02 -2.27
CA PHE A 221 13.44 -4.73 -1.63
C PHE A 221 12.99 -4.90 -0.17
N ARG A 222 12.08 -5.86 0.08
CA ARG A 222 11.66 -6.19 1.43
C ARG A 222 12.83 -6.63 2.30
N ASP A 223 13.61 -7.61 1.83
CA ASP A 223 14.64 -8.23 2.64
C ASP A 223 15.75 -7.23 3.00
N GLU A 224 15.98 -6.24 2.12
CA GLU A 224 16.89 -5.12 2.33
C GLU A 224 16.37 -4.10 3.35
N HIS A 225 15.10 -3.69 3.25
CA HIS A 225 14.59 -2.53 3.97
C HIS A 225 13.65 -2.82 5.15
N LEU A 226 12.85 -3.89 5.07
CA LEU A 226 11.90 -4.29 6.12
C LEU A 226 12.38 -5.51 6.92
N GLY A 227 13.63 -5.93 6.70
CA GLY A 227 14.18 -7.19 7.19
C GLY A 227 13.80 -7.50 8.64
N LEU A 228 13.46 -8.77 8.90
CA LEU A 228 13.19 -9.26 10.26
C LEU A 228 14.36 -8.90 11.20
N PRO A 229 14.08 -8.48 12.46
CA PRO A 229 15.09 -8.37 13.49
C PRO A 229 15.95 -9.65 13.52
N PRO A 230 17.28 -9.56 13.67
CA PRO A 230 18.18 -10.71 13.60
C PRO A 230 17.78 -11.87 14.51
N GLU A 231 17.09 -11.59 15.62
CA GLU A 231 16.57 -12.59 16.55
C GLU A 231 15.51 -13.50 15.92
N LEU A 232 14.68 -12.98 15.00
CA LEU A 232 13.63 -13.70 14.29
C LEU A 232 14.13 -14.45 13.04
N LYS A 233 15.30 -14.09 12.51
CA LYS A 233 15.94 -14.83 11.39
C LYS A 233 16.49 -16.19 11.83
N ARG A 234 16.81 -16.36 13.12
CA ARG A 234 17.41 -17.60 13.67
C ARG A 234 16.41 -18.76 13.81
N ASP A 235 15.12 -18.49 13.97
CA ASP A 235 14.10 -19.53 14.20
C ASP A 235 13.52 -20.14 12.91
N LEU A 236 14.00 -19.73 11.73
CA LEU A 236 13.60 -20.31 10.43
C LEU A 236 14.49 -21.48 9.97
N GLN A 237 15.60 -21.75 10.66
CA GLN A 237 16.30 -23.02 10.55
C GLN A 237 15.74 -23.97 11.61
N GLY A 238 14.62 -24.62 11.28
CA GLY A 238 14.10 -25.70 12.11
C GLY A 238 15.20 -26.76 12.38
N PRO A 239 15.13 -27.50 13.48
CA PRO A 239 16.16 -28.49 13.81
C PRO A 239 16.30 -29.49 12.65
N ILE A 240 17.54 -29.64 12.16
CA ILE A 240 17.93 -30.85 11.43
C ILE A 240 17.82 -31.98 12.45
N VAL A 241 16.68 -32.66 12.45
CA VAL A 241 16.52 -33.88 13.23
C VAL A 241 17.35 -34.95 12.52
N ALA A 242 18.51 -35.24 13.09
CA ALA A 242 19.22 -36.50 12.89
C ALA A 242 18.53 -37.62 13.67
#